data_AF-A0A7W1Q0L4-F1
#
_entry.id   AF-A0A7W1Q0L4-F1
#
_cell.length_a   1.000
_cell.length_b   1.000
_cell.length_c   1.000
_cell.angle_alpha   90.00
_cell.angle_beta   90.00
_cell.angle_gamma   90.00
#
_symmetry.space_group_name_H-M   'P 1'
#
loop_
_entity.id
_entity.type
_entity.pdbx_description
1 polymer ?
#
loop_
_entity_poly.entity_id
_entity_poly.type
_entity_poly.pdbx_seq_one_letter_code
_entity_poly.pdbx_strand_id
1 'polypeptide(L)'
;MATRVQDLLTASLDSLRYEPTPRRIRAELAGKTVLDSTAAMLVWEPGRVVPQYAVPVEDIAADLSEAGPEEGDRGGPGPVPFGLGARRVLTPGTGFGVHTTDGTPLTVRTGDAERPAAAFRPADPDLAHLAVLDFAAFDTWREEDDQVVSHPRD
;
A
#
# COMPACT_ATOMS: atom_id res chain seq x y z
N MET A 1 -23.20 11.71 -25.57
CA MET A 1 -21.99 12.55 -25.50
C MET A 1 -20.83 11.62 -25.19
N ALA A 2 -19.71 11.69 -25.93
CA ALA A 2 -18.56 10.82 -25.70
C ALA A 2 -17.55 11.48 -24.73
N THR A 3 -16.99 10.70 -23.82
CA THR A 3 -15.96 11.15 -22.87
C THR A 3 -14.59 10.68 -23.35
N ARG A 4 -13.60 11.57 -23.36
CA ARG A 4 -12.21 11.19 -23.67
C ARG A 4 -11.62 10.44 -22.47
N VAL A 5 -11.16 9.20 -22.69
CA VAL A 5 -10.60 8.33 -21.65
C VAL A 5 -9.46 8.99 -20.88
N GLN A 6 -8.61 9.75 -21.56
CA GLN A 6 -7.51 10.48 -20.93
C GLN A 6 -7.98 11.45 -19.85
N ASP A 7 -9.12 12.13 -20.03
CA ASP A 7 -9.65 13.08 -19.05
C ASP A 7 -10.19 12.34 -17.82
N LEU A 8 -10.85 11.20 -18.01
CA LEU A 8 -11.31 10.35 -16.92
C LEU A 8 -10.14 9.82 -16.08
N LEU A 9 -9.11 9.29 -16.74
CA LEU A 9 -7.91 8.76 -16.05
C LEU A 9 -7.14 9.87 -15.34
N THR A 10 -7.06 11.06 -15.94
CA THR A 10 -6.39 12.21 -15.33
C THR A 10 -7.20 12.74 -14.14
N ALA A 11 -8.53 12.78 -14.22
CA ALA A 11 -9.37 13.24 -13.10
C ALA A 11 -9.30 12.29 -11.89
N SER A 12 -9.26 10.98 -12.13
CA SER A 12 -9.23 9.98 -11.05
C SER A 12 -7.92 9.99 -10.25
N LEU A 13 -6.83 10.51 -10.82
CA LEU A 13 -5.56 10.65 -10.11
C LEU A 13 -5.64 11.57 -8.87
N ASP A 14 -6.65 12.43 -8.72
CA ASP A 14 -6.81 13.26 -7.50
C ASP A 14 -7.58 12.53 -6.38
N SER A 15 -8.03 11.31 -6.64
CA SER A 15 -8.84 10.52 -5.70
C SER A 15 -8.06 9.33 -5.13
N LEU A 16 -8.38 9.00 -3.88
CA LEU A 16 -8.09 7.70 -3.29
C LEU A 16 -8.95 6.66 -4.01
N ARG A 17 -8.32 5.64 -4.58
CA ARG A 17 -8.95 4.62 -5.41
C ARG A 17 -8.62 3.26 -4.87
N TYR A 18 -9.52 2.31 -5.04
CA TYR A 18 -9.30 0.92 -4.65
C TYR A 18 -9.98 -0.03 -5.65
N GLU A 19 -9.48 -1.26 -5.70
CA GLU A 19 -10.03 -2.35 -6.53
C GLU A 19 -9.84 -3.68 -5.78
N PRO A 20 -10.91 -4.45 -5.51
CA PRO A 20 -10.77 -5.80 -4.98
C PRO A 20 -9.99 -6.71 -5.92
N THR A 21 -9.12 -7.56 -5.36
CA THR A 21 -8.48 -8.62 -6.14
C THR A 21 -9.05 -9.99 -5.72
N PRO A 22 -9.39 -10.87 -6.68
CA PRO A 22 -9.83 -12.23 -6.35
C PRO A 22 -8.67 -13.12 -5.86
N ARG A 23 -7.46 -12.58 -5.83
CA ARG A 23 -6.24 -13.31 -5.52
C ARG A 23 -6.03 -13.44 -4.02
N ARG A 24 -5.56 -14.62 -3.60
CA ARG A 24 -5.04 -14.83 -2.25
C ARG A 24 -3.66 -14.18 -2.11
N ILE A 25 -3.50 -13.24 -1.19
CA ILE A 25 -2.22 -12.57 -0.93
C ILE A 25 -1.65 -13.06 0.39
N ARG A 26 -0.37 -13.42 0.40
CA ARG A 26 0.36 -13.88 1.59
C ARG A 26 1.68 -13.16 1.71
N ALA A 27 2.10 -12.87 2.94
CA ALA A 27 3.44 -12.34 3.21
C ALA A 27 4.03 -12.95 4.48
N GLU A 28 5.36 -13.06 4.48
CA GLU A 28 6.14 -13.61 5.59
C GLU A 28 7.17 -12.59 6.09
N LEU A 29 7.42 -12.63 7.41
CA LEU A 29 8.46 -11.87 8.09
C LEU A 29 9.18 -12.77 9.09
N ALA A 30 10.51 -12.82 9.02
CA ALA A 30 11.33 -13.72 9.81
C ALA A 30 10.86 -15.19 9.75
N GLY A 31 10.40 -15.62 8.56
CA GLY A 31 9.89 -16.97 8.32
C GLY A 31 8.52 -17.28 8.93
N LYS A 32 7.81 -16.27 9.44
CA LYS A 32 6.44 -16.40 9.95
C LYS A 32 5.46 -15.71 9.02
N THR A 33 4.34 -16.36 8.73
CA THR A 33 3.22 -15.71 8.00
C THR A 33 2.69 -14.55 8.80
N VAL A 34 2.75 -13.34 8.22
CA VAL A 34 2.23 -12.11 8.82
C VAL A 34 0.86 -11.76 8.27
N LEU A 35 0.56 -12.16 7.04
CA LEU A 35 -0.75 -11.99 6.45
C LEU A 35 -1.07 -13.16 5.54
N ASP A 36 -2.35 -13.49 5.47
CA ASP A 36 -2.92 -14.45 4.54
C ASP A 36 -4.38 -14.07 4.27
N SER A 37 -4.64 -13.43 3.13
CA SER A 37 -5.95 -12.84 2.82
C SER A 37 -6.46 -13.27 1.46
N THR A 38 -7.72 -13.66 1.37
CA THR A 38 -8.47 -13.82 0.10
C THR A 38 -9.38 -12.62 -0.20
N ALA A 39 -9.34 -11.60 0.64
CA ALA A 39 -10.13 -10.37 0.54
C ALA A 39 -9.23 -9.14 0.32
N ALA A 40 -8.08 -9.36 -0.32
CA ALA A 40 -7.11 -8.32 -0.58
C ALA A 40 -7.66 -7.27 -1.58
N MET A 41 -7.13 -6.06 -1.46
CA MET A 41 -7.46 -4.90 -2.26
C MET A 41 -6.18 -4.32 -2.85
N LEU A 42 -6.28 -3.74 -4.04
CA LEU A 42 -5.28 -2.83 -4.60
C LEU A 42 -5.71 -1.40 -4.29
N VAL A 43 -4.82 -0.60 -3.69
CA VAL A 43 -5.12 0.78 -3.29
C VAL A 43 -4.16 1.76 -3.97
N TRP A 44 -4.71 2.84 -4.52
CA TRP A 44 -3.96 3.98 -5.04
C TRP A 44 -4.34 5.24 -4.27
N GLU A 45 -3.39 5.77 -3.52
CA GLU A 45 -3.53 7.12 -2.98
C GLU A 45 -3.60 8.18 -4.10
N PRO A 46 -4.10 9.40 -3.79
CA PRO A 46 -4.06 10.52 -4.73
C PRO A 46 -2.66 10.71 -5.33
N GLY A 47 -2.57 10.72 -6.66
CA GLY A 47 -1.33 10.86 -7.41
C GLY A 47 -0.51 9.57 -7.54
N ARG A 48 -0.87 8.49 -6.87
CA ARG A 48 -0.16 7.20 -7.00
C ARG A 48 -0.54 6.49 -8.29
N VAL A 49 0.45 6.11 -9.09
CA VAL A 49 0.22 5.47 -10.41
C VAL A 49 0.25 3.94 -10.37
N VAL A 50 0.90 3.36 -9.36
CA VAL A 50 1.00 1.90 -9.12
C VAL A 50 0.38 1.57 -7.76
N PRO A 51 -0.51 0.56 -7.66
CA PRO A 51 -1.22 0.27 -6.42
C PRO A 51 -0.25 -0.17 -5.33
N GLN A 52 -0.78 -0.27 -4.11
CA GLN A 52 -0.21 -1.03 -3.02
C GLN A 52 -1.21 -2.10 -2.59
N TYR A 53 -0.72 -3.21 -2.05
CA TYR A 53 -1.60 -4.21 -1.44
C TYR A 53 -2.19 -3.67 -0.15
N ALA A 54 -3.48 -3.90 0.04
CA ALA A 54 -4.17 -3.72 1.30
C ALA A 54 -4.97 -4.97 1.64
N VAL A 55 -5.07 -5.30 2.93
CA VAL A 55 -5.83 -6.45 3.41
C VAL A 55 -6.70 -6.02 4.60
N PRO A 56 -7.83 -6.71 4.87
CA PRO A 56 -8.54 -6.55 6.12
C PRO A 56 -7.59 -6.72 7.32
N VAL A 57 -7.72 -5.87 8.33
CA VAL A 57 -6.87 -5.93 9.52
C VAL A 57 -6.98 -7.30 10.23
N GLU A 58 -8.14 -7.95 10.14
CA GLU A 58 -8.38 -9.29 10.69
C GLU A 58 -7.56 -10.40 10.03
N ASP A 59 -7.08 -10.20 8.80
CA ASP A 59 -6.24 -11.17 8.07
C ASP A 59 -4.75 -11.02 8.40
N ILE A 60 -4.39 -10.08 9.28
CA ILE A 60 -3.01 -9.84 9.73
C ILE A 60 -2.75 -10.64 11.00
N ALA A 61 -1.87 -11.63 10.89
CA ALA A 61 -1.40 -12.49 11.98
C ALA A 61 -0.21 -11.88 12.74
N ALA A 62 -0.26 -10.56 13.00
CA ALA A 62 0.76 -9.80 13.70
C ALA A 62 0.13 -8.68 14.53
N ASP A 63 0.85 -8.21 15.55
CA ASP A 63 0.40 -7.08 16.35
C ASP A 63 0.60 -5.78 15.56
N LEU A 64 -0.46 -4.98 15.47
CA LEU A 64 -0.43 -3.66 14.88
C LEU A 64 -0.54 -2.59 15.97
N SER A 65 0.35 -1.60 15.90
CA SER A 65 0.35 -0.43 16.77
C SER A 65 0.64 0.81 15.95
N GLU A 66 0.16 1.98 16.37
CA GLU A 66 0.49 3.24 15.68
C GLU A 66 2.00 3.48 15.75
N ALA A 67 2.61 3.82 14.61
CA ALA A 67 4.03 4.13 14.57
C ALA A 67 4.27 5.54 15.11
N GLY A 68 5.36 5.72 15.87
CA GLY A 68 5.80 7.04 16.28
C GLY A 68 6.23 7.92 15.09
N PRO A 69 6.20 9.26 15.21
CA PRO A 69 6.51 10.18 14.11
C PRO A 69 7.95 10.08 13.56
N GLU A 70 8.87 9.45 14.29
CA GLU A 70 10.25 9.18 13.84
C GLU A 70 10.57 7.69 13.72
N GLU A 71 9.59 6.79 13.92
CA GLU A 71 9.82 5.36 13.89
C GLU A 71 9.74 4.81 12.47
N GLY A 72 10.86 4.28 11.98
CA GLY A 72 10.95 3.64 10.67
C GLY A 72 10.88 4.65 9.53
N ASP A 73 12.03 5.20 9.15
CA ASP A 73 12.16 5.99 7.93
C ASP A 73 11.88 5.11 6.71
N ARG A 74 10.59 4.97 6.38
CA ARG A 74 10.06 4.46 5.10
C ARG A 74 9.90 5.61 4.10
N GLY A 75 10.55 6.74 4.38
CA GLY A 75 10.73 7.81 3.44
C GLY A 75 11.51 7.33 2.23
N GLY A 76 11.56 8.20 1.24
CA GLY A 76 12.20 7.91 -0.02
C GLY A 76 12.01 9.08 -0.98
N PRO A 77 12.29 8.88 -2.27
CA PRO A 77 12.00 9.87 -3.28
C PRO A 77 10.54 10.33 -3.17
N GLY A 78 10.32 11.64 -3.06
CA GLY A 78 8.97 12.20 -3.02
C GLY A 78 8.25 12.13 -4.38
N PRO A 79 7.07 12.75 -4.49
CA PRO A 79 6.33 12.82 -5.75
C PRO A 79 7.16 13.48 -6.86
N VAL A 80 7.13 12.97 -8.08
CA VAL A 80 7.86 13.51 -9.24
C VAL A 80 6.92 14.20 -10.24
N PRO A 81 7.38 15.19 -11.03
CA PRO A 81 6.56 15.81 -12.06
C PRO A 81 6.05 14.79 -13.10
N PHE A 82 4.79 14.93 -13.52
CA PHE A 82 4.17 14.08 -14.53
C PHE A 82 3.55 14.90 -15.66
N GLY A 83 3.98 14.62 -16.90
CA GLY A 83 3.53 15.33 -18.10
C GLY A 83 4.06 16.76 -18.20
N LEU A 84 3.42 17.57 -19.05
CA LEU A 84 3.81 18.96 -19.34
C LEU A 84 3.27 19.99 -18.32
N GLY A 85 2.67 19.54 -17.21
CA GLY A 85 2.04 20.39 -16.18
C GLY A 85 2.72 20.34 -14.81
N ALA A 86 2.17 21.06 -13.83
CA ALA A 86 2.69 21.12 -12.46
C ALA A 86 2.30 19.92 -11.57
N ARG A 87 1.66 18.89 -12.15
CA ARG A 87 1.16 17.74 -11.39
C ARG A 87 2.32 16.85 -10.94
N ARG A 88 2.25 16.37 -9.71
CA ARG A 88 3.23 15.42 -9.16
C ARG A 88 2.55 14.07 -8.88
N VAL A 89 3.28 12.98 -9.11
CA VAL A 89 2.78 11.61 -8.94
C VAL A 89 3.71 10.80 -8.05
N LEU A 90 3.14 9.83 -7.34
CA LEU A 90 3.88 8.82 -6.58
C LEU A 90 4.17 7.64 -7.53
N THR A 91 5.45 7.34 -7.75
CA THR A 91 5.92 6.26 -8.62
C THR A 91 6.32 5.04 -7.79
N PRO A 92 6.65 3.89 -8.40
CA PRO A 92 7.15 2.74 -7.65
C PRO A 92 8.42 3.04 -6.82
N GLY A 93 9.26 3.97 -7.30
CA GLY A 93 10.43 4.44 -6.55
C GLY A 93 10.10 5.42 -5.42
N THR A 94 8.84 5.85 -5.27
CA THR A 94 8.43 6.69 -4.14
C THR A 94 8.36 5.86 -2.87
N GLY A 95 9.00 6.34 -1.81
CA GLY A 95 9.02 5.65 -0.52
C GLY A 95 7.61 5.36 0.00
N PHE A 96 7.41 4.20 0.61
CA PHE A 96 6.10 3.76 1.11
C PHE A 96 5.49 4.78 2.08
N GLY A 97 6.30 5.33 2.99
CA GLY A 97 5.85 6.31 3.99
C GLY A 97 5.46 7.68 3.43
N VAL A 98 5.58 7.90 2.11
CA VAL A 98 5.08 9.10 1.44
C VAL A 98 3.61 8.91 1.10
N HIS A 99 2.75 9.31 2.03
CA HIS A 99 1.29 9.28 1.87
C HIS A 99 0.74 10.63 1.39
N THR A 100 -0.27 10.58 0.55
CA THR A 100 -1.02 11.75 0.04
C THR A 100 -2.49 11.74 0.46
N THR A 101 -2.89 10.73 1.23
CA THR A 101 -4.16 10.71 1.96
C THR A 101 -3.90 10.76 3.47
N ASP A 102 -4.87 11.28 4.22
CA ASP A 102 -4.85 11.19 5.68
C ASP A 102 -4.96 9.74 6.14
N GLY A 103 -4.30 9.42 7.25
CA GLY A 103 -4.31 8.09 7.84
C GLY A 103 -3.25 7.91 8.92
N THR A 104 -3.09 6.68 9.37
CA THR A 104 -2.19 6.33 10.48
C THR A 104 -1.16 5.31 10.00
N PRO A 105 0.14 5.65 10.03
CA PRO A 105 1.21 4.68 9.88
C PRO A 105 1.18 3.69 11.04
N LEU A 106 1.39 2.41 10.74
CA LEU A 106 1.33 1.31 11.68
C LEU A 106 2.65 0.54 11.70
N THR A 107 3.12 0.24 12.90
CA THR A 107 4.19 -0.71 13.17
C THR A 107 3.63 -2.12 13.17
N VAL A 108 4.25 -3.01 12.40
CA VAL A 108 3.93 -4.44 12.31
C VAL A 108 4.91 -5.20 13.19
N ARG A 109 4.42 -5.91 14.21
CA ARG A 109 5.24 -6.65 15.16
C ARG A 109 4.83 -8.12 15.18
N THR A 110 5.78 -9.00 14.93
CA THR A 110 5.69 -10.43 15.23
C THR A 110 6.48 -10.70 16.51
N GLY A 111 6.31 -11.87 17.10
CA GLY A 111 7.08 -12.23 18.30
C GLY A 111 8.61 -12.17 18.15
N ASP A 112 9.12 -12.22 16.91
CA ASP A 112 10.56 -12.29 16.63
C ASP A 112 11.08 -11.07 15.86
N ALA A 113 10.20 -10.20 15.35
CA ALA A 113 10.59 -9.08 14.50
C ALA A 113 9.64 -7.89 14.62
N GLU A 114 10.20 -6.70 14.50
CA GLU A 114 9.44 -5.46 14.43
C GLU A 114 9.77 -4.72 13.14
N ARG A 115 8.74 -4.17 12.51
CA ARG A 115 8.84 -3.36 11.30
C ARG A 115 8.02 -2.08 11.51
N PRO A 116 8.68 -1.00 11.96
CA PRO A 116 8.00 0.28 12.12
C PRO A 116 7.56 0.85 10.77
N ALA A 117 6.41 1.53 10.80
CA ALA A 117 5.75 2.17 9.65
C ALA A 117 5.61 1.26 8.40
N ALA A 118 5.54 -0.06 8.60
CA ALA A 118 5.44 -1.05 7.52
C ALA A 118 4.02 -1.23 6.97
N ALA A 119 3.05 -0.58 7.62
CA ALA A 119 1.67 -0.56 7.21
C ALA A 119 1.11 0.84 7.36
N PHE A 120 0.00 1.11 6.68
CA PHE A 120 -0.72 2.37 6.73
C PHE A 120 -2.22 2.10 6.71
N ARG A 121 -2.94 2.70 7.64
CA ARG A 121 -4.40 2.66 7.70
C ARG A 121 -4.97 3.99 7.19
N PRO A 122 -5.60 4.04 6.02
CA PRO A 122 -6.26 5.24 5.53
C PRO A 122 -7.35 5.71 6.51
N ALA A 123 -7.52 7.03 6.64
CA ALA A 123 -8.59 7.62 7.44
C ALA A 123 -9.96 7.61 6.73
N ASP A 124 -9.99 7.27 5.43
CA ASP A 124 -11.21 7.15 4.65
C ASP A 124 -12.13 6.07 5.24
N PRO A 125 -13.41 6.37 5.58
CA PRO A 125 -14.32 5.42 6.21
C PRO A 125 -14.50 4.10 5.44
N ASP A 126 -14.44 4.16 4.10
CA ASP A 126 -14.63 2.98 3.26
C ASP A 126 -13.41 2.06 3.29
N LEU A 127 -12.23 2.56 3.67
CA LEU A 127 -10.97 1.82 3.72
C LEU A 127 -10.37 1.70 5.14
N ALA A 128 -11.01 2.28 6.16
CA ALA A 128 -10.48 2.33 7.53
C ALA A 128 -10.34 0.95 8.21
N HIS A 129 -10.98 -0.07 7.66
CA HIS A 129 -10.89 -1.47 8.09
C HIS A 129 -9.72 -2.23 7.43
N LEU A 130 -9.02 -1.60 6.49
CA LEU A 130 -7.89 -2.17 5.78
C LEU A 130 -6.56 -1.64 6.31
N ALA A 131 -5.51 -2.44 6.14
CA ALA A 131 -4.12 -1.98 6.26
C ALA A 131 -3.43 -2.11 4.90
N VAL A 132 -2.97 -0.99 4.35
CA VAL A 132 -2.08 -0.91 3.18
C VAL A 132 -0.67 -1.28 3.64
N LEU A 133 0.04 -2.12 2.90
CA LEU A 133 1.30 -2.71 3.38
C LEU A 133 2.49 -2.34 2.50
N ASP A 134 3.63 -2.10 3.15
CA ASP A 134 4.90 -1.87 2.49
C ASP A 134 5.45 -3.20 1.98
N PHE A 135 5.43 -3.37 0.66
CA PHE A 135 5.96 -4.57 0.02
C PHE A 135 7.42 -4.85 0.39
N ALA A 136 8.25 -3.81 0.51
CA ALA A 136 9.67 -3.94 0.85
C ALA A 136 9.92 -4.25 2.34
N ALA A 137 8.89 -4.20 3.20
CA ALA A 137 9.03 -4.51 4.62
C ALA A 137 9.13 -6.01 4.93
N PHE A 138 8.66 -6.86 4.01
CA PHE A 138 8.48 -8.30 4.22
C PHE A 138 9.47 -9.10 3.39
N ASP A 139 9.83 -10.28 3.89
CA ASP A 139 10.88 -11.10 3.29
C ASP A 139 10.37 -11.88 2.07
N THR A 140 9.07 -12.18 2.03
CA THR A 140 8.44 -12.96 0.95
C THR A 140 6.99 -12.54 0.78
N TRP A 141 6.57 -12.42 -0.47
CA TRP A 141 5.18 -12.25 -0.89
C TRP A 141 4.75 -13.40 -1.81
N ARG A 142 3.49 -13.80 -1.72
CA ARG A 142 2.86 -14.75 -2.65
C ARG A 142 1.49 -14.26 -3.07
N GLU A 143 1.20 -14.44 -4.35
CA GLU A 143 -0.12 -14.28 -4.95
C GLU A 143 -0.56 -15.68 -5.37
N GLU A 144 -1.65 -16.18 -4.80
CA GLU A 144 -1.94 -17.60 -4.76
C GLU A 144 -0.73 -18.38 -4.25
N ASP A 145 -0.32 -19.43 -4.96
CA ASP A 145 0.86 -20.24 -4.68
C ASP A 145 2.13 -19.72 -5.35
N ASP A 146 2.03 -18.69 -6.19
CA ASP A 146 3.16 -18.12 -6.91
C ASP A 146 3.86 -17.05 -6.07
N GLN A 147 5.19 -17.13 -6.00
CA GLN A 147 5.99 -16.10 -5.32
C GLN A 147 5.99 -14.80 -6.12
N VAL A 148 5.68 -13.71 -5.44
CA VAL A 148 5.69 -12.36 -6.01
C VAL A 148 7.06 -11.75 -5.71
N VAL A 149 7.89 -11.67 -6.74
CA VAL A 149 9.26 -11.13 -6.64
C VAL A 149 9.34 -9.63 -6.96
N SER A 150 8.27 -9.06 -7.52
CA SER A 150 8.11 -7.64 -7.82
C SER A 150 6.69 -7.21 -7.45
N HIS A 151 6.50 -5.96 -7.02
CA HIS A 151 5.17 -5.44 -6.69
C HIS A 151 4.22 -5.70 -7.88
N PRO A 152 2.91 -6.04 -7.69
CA PRO A 152 1.97 -6.46 -8.75
C PRO A 152 1.87 -5.61 -10.01
N ARG A 153 2.47 -4.41 -10.03
CA ARG A 153 2.49 -3.51 -11.19
C ARG A 153 3.80 -2.71 -11.30
N ASP A 154 4.90 -3.22 -10.74
CA ASP A 154 6.26 -2.72 -11.03
C ASP A 154 6.68 -3.12 -12.47
#